data_AF-A0A7C5UAH7-F1
#
_entry.id   AF-A0A7C5UAH7-F1
#
_cell.length_a   1.000
_cell.length_b   1.000
_cell.length_c   1.000
_cell.angle_alpha   90.00
_cell.angle_beta   90.00
_cell.angle_gamma   90.00
#
_symmetry.space_group_name_H-M   'P 1'
#
loop_
_entity.id
_entity.type
_entity.pdbx_description
1 polymer ?
#
loop_
_entity_poly.entity_id
_entity_poly.type
_entity_poly.pdbx_seq_one_letter_code
_entity_poly.pdbx_strand_id
1 'polypeptide(L)'
;MRIRNLIKELEETIERSKGFLHWRLVDEQKISVILRRIESALPSELRMAEEIVREREKCLRAAREEAERILHEAEEEKKRMLESAQQEVERRTNQSEITRLAEQKAEELLRRAEQRADETLNKAEEESRRIVSDATKNALRILDKLESVLEKLIEATRICREEVQSEAKSLSYNARSEDMSEQEG
;
A
#
# COMPACT_ATOMS: atom_id res chain seq x y z
N MET A 1 0.31 -7.14 7.58
CA MET A 1 -0.88 -7.60 8.36
C MET A 1 -0.63 -7.70 9.87
N ARG A 2 0.62 -7.81 10.33
CA ARG A 2 0.97 -8.01 11.74
C ARG A 2 0.60 -6.77 12.57
N ILE A 3 0.79 -5.58 12.00
CA ILE A 3 0.50 -4.31 12.68
C ILE A 3 -0.99 -4.05 12.92
N ARG A 4 -1.85 -4.43 11.98
CA ARG A 4 -3.30 -4.27 12.11
C ARG A 4 -3.85 -5.07 13.29
N ASN A 5 -3.28 -6.25 13.52
CA ASN A 5 -3.68 -7.08 14.66
C ASN A 5 -3.18 -6.48 15.98
N LEU A 6 -1.98 -5.88 16.00
CA LEU A 6 -1.47 -5.16 17.16
C LEU A 6 -2.30 -3.91 17.49
N ILE A 7 -2.76 -3.17 16.48
CA ILE A 7 -3.67 -2.03 16.67
C ILE A 7 -5.01 -2.49 17.25
N LYS A 8 -5.58 -3.59 16.74
CA LYS A 8 -6.79 -4.19 17.32
C LYS A 8 -6.57 -4.66 18.76
N GLU A 9 -5.43 -5.30 19.03
CA GLU A 9 -5.06 -5.74 20.37
C GLU A 9 -4.94 -4.56 21.34
N LEU A 10 -4.42 -3.42 20.86
CA LEU A 10 -4.37 -2.16 21.61
C LEU A 10 -5.78 -1.63 21.88
N GLU A 11 -6.62 -1.54 20.85
CA GLU A 11 -8.01 -1.10 20.94
C GLU A 11 -8.81 -1.97 21.93
N GLU A 12 -8.74 -3.30 21.81
CA GLU A 12 -9.37 -4.23 22.75
C GLU A 12 -8.83 -4.11 24.17
N THR A 13 -7.51 -3.86 24.34
CA THR A 13 -6.92 -3.65 25.66
C THR A 13 -7.46 -2.38 26.32
N ILE A 14 -7.68 -1.33 25.52
CA ILE A 14 -8.29 -0.08 25.97
C ILE A 14 -9.79 -0.27 26.27
N GLU A 15 -10.52 -1.05 25.46
CA GLU A 15 -11.95 -1.32 25.68
C GLU A 15 -12.22 -2.21 26.89
N ARG A 16 -11.39 -3.25 27.11
CA ARG A 16 -11.55 -4.22 28.21
C ARG A 16 -10.97 -3.75 29.54
N SER A 17 -10.29 -2.61 29.56
CA SER A 17 -9.77 -2.02 30.79
C SER A 17 -10.91 -1.78 31.79
N LYS A 18 -10.66 -2.05 33.08
CA LYS A 18 -11.71 -1.99 34.09
C LYS A 18 -12.19 -0.56 34.21
N GLY A 19 -13.46 -0.35 33.84
CA GLY A 19 -14.18 0.87 34.15
C GLY A 19 -14.49 0.93 35.64
N PHE A 20 -14.25 2.06 36.28
CA PHE A 20 -14.81 2.37 37.60
C PHE A 20 -15.19 3.84 37.58
N LEU A 21 -16.44 4.12 37.94
CA LEU A 21 -17.10 5.37 37.60
C LEU A 21 -16.78 5.79 36.15
N HIS A 22 -16.23 6.99 35.94
CA HIS A 22 -15.86 7.58 34.65
C HIS A 22 -14.43 7.24 34.21
N TRP A 23 -13.64 6.50 35.01
CA TRP A 23 -12.27 6.11 34.66
C TRP A 23 -12.17 4.71 34.06
N ARG A 24 -11.10 4.48 33.30
CA ARG A 24 -10.68 3.17 32.79
C ARG A 24 -9.25 2.90 33.23
N LEU A 25 -9.03 1.90 34.08
CA LEU A 25 -7.70 1.52 34.54
C LEU A 25 -7.05 0.64 33.48
N VAL A 26 -6.05 1.18 32.78
CA VAL A 26 -5.33 0.45 31.76
C VAL A 26 -3.96 0.04 32.27
N ASP A 27 -3.57 -1.20 31.97
CA ASP A 27 -2.25 -1.73 32.30
C ASP A 27 -1.20 -1.08 31.38
N GLU A 28 -0.42 -0.16 31.97
CA GLU A 28 0.66 0.54 31.28
C GLU A 28 1.67 -0.43 30.67
N GLN A 29 2.04 -1.50 31.38
CA GLN A 29 3.01 -2.48 30.89
C GLN A 29 2.46 -3.19 29.65
N LYS A 30 1.18 -3.55 29.67
CA LYS A 30 0.52 -4.20 28.54
C LYS A 30 0.43 -3.27 27.32
N ILE A 31 0.03 -2.01 27.50
CA ILE A 31 0.03 -1.01 26.41
C ILE A 31 1.46 -0.84 25.86
N SER A 32 2.44 -0.65 26.75
CA SER A 32 3.82 -0.40 26.39
C SER A 32 4.44 -1.55 25.58
N VAL A 33 4.09 -2.80 25.92
CA VAL A 33 4.47 -3.97 25.12
C VAL A 33 3.84 -3.95 23.73
N ILE A 34 2.56 -3.61 23.62
CA ILE A 34 1.86 -3.54 22.32
C ILE A 34 2.46 -2.43 21.45
N LEU A 35 2.73 -1.24 22.01
CA LEU A 35 3.37 -0.12 21.31
C LEU A 35 4.77 -0.48 20.81
N ARG A 36 5.61 -1.12 21.63
CA ARG A 36 6.94 -1.61 21.19
C ARG A 36 6.84 -2.65 20.06
N ARG A 37 5.82 -3.51 20.10
CA ARG A 37 5.57 -4.49 19.02
C ARG A 37 5.13 -3.80 17.73
N ILE A 38 4.33 -2.73 17.82
CA ILE A 38 3.96 -1.88 16.68
C ILE A 38 5.21 -1.22 16.11
N GLU A 39 6.02 -0.58 16.96
CA GLU A 39 7.28 0.07 16.58
C GLU A 39 8.23 -0.91 15.86
N SER A 40 8.40 -2.12 16.40
CA SER A 40 9.24 -3.15 15.77
C SER A 40 8.66 -3.68 14.45
N ALA A 41 7.34 -3.61 14.24
CA ALA A 41 6.68 -4.07 13.03
C ALA A 41 6.61 -3.00 11.93
N LEU A 42 6.64 -1.71 12.27
CA LEU A 42 6.57 -0.59 11.31
C LEU A 42 7.65 -0.68 10.22
N PRO A 43 8.95 -0.91 10.53
CA PRO A 43 9.98 -1.04 9.50
C PRO A 43 9.71 -2.18 8.51
N SER A 44 9.11 -3.28 8.98
CA SER A 44 8.80 -4.41 8.11
C SER A 44 7.64 -4.12 7.16
N GLU A 45 6.61 -3.40 7.61
CA GLU A 45 5.51 -2.96 6.72
C GLU A 45 5.98 -1.86 5.75
N LEU A 46 6.97 -1.03 6.13
CA LEU A 46 7.63 -0.09 5.20
C LEU A 46 8.47 -0.81 4.14
N ARG A 47 9.24 -1.84 4.52
CA ARG A 47 9.96 -2.70 3.56
C ARG A 47 9.02 -3.40 2.57
N MET A 48 7.79 -3.73 2.98
CA MET A 48 6.78 -4.25 2.04
C MET A 48 6.43 -3.22 0.97
N ALA A 49 6.39 -1.92 1.29
CA ALA A 49 6.18 -0.89 0.28
C ALA A 49 7.36 -0.82 -0.71
N GLU A 50 8.60 -0.95 -0.23
CA GLU A 50 9.78 -1.05 -1.11
C GLU A 50 9.74 -2.28 -2.02
N GLU A 51 9.30 -3.42 -1.48
CA GLU A 51 9.13 -4.66 -2.24
C GLU A 51 8.05 -4.52 -3.31
N ILE A 52 6.94 -3.84 -3.00
CA ILE A 52 5.89 -3.50 -3.96
C ILE A 52 6.42 -2.61 -5.09
N VAL A 53 7.30 -1.65 -4.78
CA VAL A 53 7.96 -0.82 -5.81
C VAL A 53 8.87 -1.67 -6.70
N ARG A 54 9.61 -2.63 -6.13
CA ARG A 54 10.45 -3.55 -6.92
C ARG A 54 9.61 -4.47 -7.82
N GLU A 55 8.50 -4.99 -7.31
CA GLU A 55 7.59 -5.83 -8.09
C GLU A 55 6.95 -5.04 -9.25
N ARG A 56 6.59 -3.78 -9.02
CA ARG A 56 6.18 -2.85 -10.09
C ARG A 56 7.25 -2.74 -11.18
N GLU A 57 8.50 -2.53 -10.79
CA GLU A 57 9.58 -2.40 -11.78
C GLU A 57 9.81 -3.69 -12.56
N LYS A 58 9.69 -4.85 -11.91
CA LYS A 58 9.74 -6.16 -12.60
C LYS A 58 8.61 -6.30 -13.62
N CYS A 59 7.38 -5.96 -13.24
CA CYS A 59 6.21 -5.99 -14.15
C CYS A 59 6.43 -5.10 -15.38
N LEU A 60 6.89 -3.86 -15.18
CA LEU A 60 7.17 -2.93 -16.27
C LEU A 60 8.32 -3.40 -17.16
N ARG A 61 9.37 -4.01 -16.59
CA ARG A 61 10.46 -4.60 -17.38
C ARG A 61 9.97 -5.78 -18.22
N ALA A 62 9.25 -6.72 -17.62
CA ALA A 62 8.72 -7.88 -18.34
C ALA A 62 7.78 -7.46 -19.49
N ALA A 63 6.94 -6.43 -19.28
CA ALA A 63 6.07 -5.91 -20.33
C ALA A 63 6.85 -5.25 -21.48
N ARG A 64 7.97 -4.58 -21.19
CA ARG A 64 8.86 -4.02 -22.23
C ARG A 64 9.55 -5.11 -23.03
N GLU A 65 10.12 -6.11 -22.36
CA GLU A 65 10.75 -7.26 -23.01
C GLU A 65 9.74 -8.00 -23.91
N GLU A 66 8.50 -8.15 -23.45
CA GLU A 66 7.43 -8.77 -24.24
C GLU A 66 7.01 -7.91 -25.45
N ALA A 67 6.88 -6.60 -25.26
CA ALA A 67 6.57 -5.68 -26.35
C ALA A 67 7.68 -5.68 -27.43
N GLU A 68 8.94 -5.65 -27.01
CA GLU A 68 10.10 -5.78 -27.91
C GLU A 68 10.08 -7.11 -28.65
N ARG A 69 9.77 -8.21 -27.97
CA ARG A 69 9.64 -9.53 -28.59
C ARG A 69 8.54 -9.57 -29.65
N ILE A 70 7.36 -9.01 -29.37
CA ILE A 70 6.24 -8.94 -30.32
C ILE A 70 6.64 -8.19 -31.58
N LEU A 71 7.32 -7.05 -31.43
CA LEU A 71 7.78 -6.24 -32.56
C LEU A 71 8.84 -7.00 -33.38
N HIS A 72 9.82 -7.60 -32.70
CA HIS A 72 10.88 -8.36 -33.37
C HIS A 72 10.33 -9.56 -34.15
N GLU A 73 9.40 -10.32 -33.57
CA GLU A 73 8.74 -11.43 -34.25
C GLU A 73 8.00 -10.97 -35.52
N ALA A 74 7.31 -9.83 -35.45
CA ALA A 74 6.59 -9.26 -36.59
C ALA A 74 7.54 -8.73 -37.69
N GLU A 75 8.67 -8.11 -37.32
CA GLU A 75 9.69 -7.68 -38.27
C GLU A 75 10.31 -8.87 -39.03
N GLU A 76 10.64 -9.94 -38.31
CA GLU A 76 11.17 -11.18 -38.89
C GLU A 76 10.14 -11.86 -39.81
N GLU A 77 8.86 -11.88 -39.43
CA GLU A 77 7.80 -12.42 -40.28
C GLU A 77 7.55 -11.56 -41.53
N LYS A 78 7.56 -10.23 -41.40
CA LYS A 78 7.53 -9.31 -42.55
C LYS A 78 8.66 -9.62 -43.52
N LYS A 79 9.90 -9.76 -43.01
CA LYS A 79 11.07 -10.05 -43.85
C LYS A 79 10.88 -11.35 -44.62
N ARG A 80 10.48 -12.43 -43.94
CA ARG A 80 10.19 -13.73 -44.58
C ARG A 80 9.08 -13.63 -45.63
N MET A 81 8.04 -12.84 -45.37
CA MET A 81 6.92 -12.65 -46.30
C MET A 81 7.36 -11.96 -47.59
N LEU A 82 8.16 -10.91 -47.47
CA LEU A 82 8.68 -10.16 -48.62
C LEU A 82 9.69 -10.98 -49.43
N GLU A 83 10.60 -11.71 -48.77
CA GLU A 83 11.54 -12.61 -49.42
C GLU A 83 10.81 -13.72 -50.20
N SER A 84 9.77 -14.32 -49.60
CA SER A 84 8.94 -15.35 -50.26
C SER A 84 8.18 -14.79 -51.47
N ALA A 85 7.68 -13.55 -51.36
CA ALA A 85 6.99 -12.89 -52.47
C ALA A 85 7.94 -12.59 -53.63
N GLN A 86 9.17 -12.14 -53.36
CA GLN A 86 10.19 -11.90 -54.38
C GLN A 86 10.55 -13.20 -55.12
N GLN A 87 10.75 -14.30 -54.40
CA GLN A 87 11.04 -15.60 -55.02
C GLN A 87 9.89 -16.11 -55.92
N GLU A 88 8.63 -15.92 -55.49
CA GLU A 88 7.47 -16.33 -56.28
C GLU A 88 7.30 -15.46 -57.54
N VAL A 89 7.63 -14.19 -57.43
CA VAL A 89 7.65 -13.24 -58.53
C VAL A 89 8.72 -13.57 -59.57
N GLU A 90 9.91 -14.03 -59.16
CA GLU A 90 10.92 -14.53 -60.09
C GLU A 90 10.45 -15.78 -60.86
N ARG A 91 9.56 -16.59 -60.26
CA ARG A 91 8.96 -17.78 -60.88
C ARG A 91 7.78 -17.50 -61.81
N ARG A 92 7.12 -16.34 -61.71
CA ARG A 92 5.87 -16.04 -62.45
C ARG A 92 5.95 -14.71 -63.21
N THR A 93 5.39 -14.66 -64.42
CA THR A 93 5.38 -13.46 -65.28
C THR A 93 4.54 -12.29 -64.73
N ASN A 94 3.78 -12.48 -63.64
CA ASN A 94 2.90 -11.46 -63.05
C ASN A 94 3.54 -10.81 -61.81
N GLN A 95 4.51 -9.93 -62.07
CA GLN A 95 5.46 -9.36 -61.09
C GLN A 95 4.85 -8.39 -60.05
N SER A 96 3.81 -7.65 -60.42
CA SER A 96 3.39 -6.45 -59.65
C SER A 96 2.41 -6.76 -58.51
N GLU A 97 1.47 -7.68 -58.72
CA GLU A 97 0.36 -7.88 -57.78
C GLU A 97 0.76 -8.69 -56.54
N ILE A 98 1.66 -9.67 -56.69
CA ILE A 98 2.13 -10.53 -55.60
C ILE A 98 2.94 -9.72 -54.58
N THR A 99 3.90 -8.93 -55.05
CA THR A 99 4.72 -8.05 -54.20
C THR A 99 3.84 -7.03 -53.49
N ARG A 100 2.92 -6.38 -54.22
CA ARG A 100 2.00 -5.39 -53.64
C ARG A 100 1.14 -5.99 -52.52
N LEU A 101 0.59 -7.19 -52.71
CA LEU A 101 -0.21 -7.88 -51.69
C LEU A 101 0.63 -8.30 -50.48
N ALA A 102 1.88 -8.74 -50.70
CA ALA A 102 2.79 -9.09 -49.62
C ALA A 102 3.20 -7.87 -48.79
N GLU A 103 3.50 -6.73 -49.43
CA GLU A 103 3.79 -5.46 -48.77
C GLU A 103 2.61 -5.00 -47.92
N GLN A 104 1.39 -5.01 -48.48
CA GLN A 104 0.18 -4.64 -47.73
C GLN A 104 -0.04 -5.50 -46.49
N LYS A 105 0.15 -6.82 -46.61
CA LYS A 105 0.01 -7.74 -45.48
C LYS A 105 1.11 -7.55 -44.44
N ALA A 106 2.34 -7.32 -44.88
CA ALA A 106 3.48 -7.08 -43.99
C ALA A 106 3.31 -5.78 -43.20
N GLU A 107 2.78 -4.73 -43.83
CA GLU A 107 2.47 -3.46 -43.16
C GLU A 107 1.31 -3.63 -42.18
N GLU A 108 0.26 -4.38 -42.53
CA GLU A 108 -0.82 -4.71 -41.61
C GLU A 108 -0.34 -5.52 -40.41
N LEU A 109 0.58 -6.47 -40.63
CA LEU A 109 1.21 -7.27 -39.57
C LEU A 109 1.96 -6.37 -38.57
N LEU A 110 2.84 -5.50 -39.07
CA LEU A 110 3.59 -4.56 -38.24
C LEU A 110 2.64 -3.66 -37.44
N ARG A 111 1.63 -3.08 -38.09
CA ARG A 111 0.67 -2.21 -37.41
C ARG A 111 -0.07 -2.92 -36.28
N ARG A 112 -0.43 -4.20 -36.48
CA ARG A 112 -1.06 -5.02 -35.44
C ARG A 112 -0.09 -5.35 -34.30
N ALA A 113 1.18 -5.60 -34.62
CA ALA A 113 2.21 -5.84 -33.62
C ALA A 113 2.48 -4.60 -32.77
N GLU A 114 2.59 -3.42 -33.39
CA GLU A 114 2.69 -2.13 -32.70
C GLU A 114 1.51 -1.91 -31.75
N GLN A 115 0.28 -2.11 -32.25
CA GLN A 115 -0.91 -1.98 -31.40
C GLN A 115 -0.87 -2.94 -30.20
N ARG A 116 -0.45 -4.19 -30.40
CA ARG A 116 -0.34 -5.18 -29.31
C ARG A 116 0.76 -4.84 -28.31
N ALA A 117 1.91 -4.36 -28.79
CA ALA A 117 3.00 -3.89 -27.96
C ALA A 117 2.53 -2.72 -27.07
N ASP A 118 1.87 -1.72 -27.66
CA ASP A 118 1.28 -0.59 -26.96
C ASP A 118 0.23 -1.03 -25.94
N GLU A 119 -0.69 -1.93 -26.30
CA GLU A 119 -1.68 -2.48 -25.38
C GLU A 119 -1.03 -3.20 -24.20
N THR A 120 0.06 -3.93 -24.43
CA THR A 120 0.81 -4.65 -23.39
C THR A 120 1.45 -3.68 -22.40
N LEU A 121 2.11 -2.65 -22.93
CA LEU A 121 2.72 -1.60 -22.12
C LEU A 121 1.67 -0.82 -21.33
N ASN A 122 0.56 -0.41 -21.95
CA ASN A 122 -0.51 0.33 -21.31
C ASN A 122 -1.16 -0.46 -20.16
N LYS A 123 -1.41 -1.77 -20.36
CA LYS A 123 -1.93 -2.64 -19.30
C LYS A 123 -0.97 -2.75 -18.13
N ALA A 124 0.32 -2.98 -18.40
CA ALA A 124 1.33 -3.08 -17.36
C ALA A 124 1.48 -1.77 -16.58
N GLU A 125 1.41 -0.62 -17.24
CA GLU A 125 1.41 0.68 -16.58
C GLU A 125 0.18 0.90 -15.69
N GLU A 126 -1.01 0.54 -16.18
CA GLU A 126 -2.24 0.65 -15.40
C GLU A 126 -2.20 -0.23 -14.17
N GLU A 127 -1.77 -1.48 -14.31
CA GLU A 127 -1.61 -2.43 -13.21
C GLU A 127 -0.57 -1.94 -12.20
N SER A 128 0.58 -1.45 -12.67
CA SER A 128 1.59 -0.79 -11.85
C SER A 128 1.00 0.37 -11.04
N ARG A 129 0.22 1.26 -11.68
CA ARG A 129 -0.43 2.40 -11.00
C ARG A 129 -1.42 1.92 -9.93
N ARG A 130 -2.21 0.89 -10.23
CA ARG A 130 -3.16 0.29 -9.27
C ARG A 130 -2.45 -0.30 -8.05
N ILE A 131 -1.42 -1.11 -8.27
CA ILE A 131 -0.63 -1.75 -7.20
C ILE A 131 -0.05 -0.70 -6.23
N VAL A 132 0.59 0.35 -6.75
CA VAL A 132 1.16 1.42 -5.91
C VAL A 132 0.08 2.20 -5.17
N SER A 133 -1.04 2.51 -5.85
CA SER A 133 -2.17 3.21 -5.25
C SER A 133 -2.75 2.43 -4.07
N ASP A 134 -3.00 1.14 -4.26
CA ASP A 134 -3.60 0.28 -3.23
C ASP A 134 -2.66 0.07 -2.05
N ALA A 135 -1.36 -0.10 -2.31
CA ALA A 135 -0.34 -0.17 -1.27
C ALA A 135 -0.29 1.11 -0.43
N THR A 136 -0.28 2.28 -1.10
CA THR A 136 -0.24 3.59 -0.44
C THR A 136 -1.50 3.83 0.39
N LYS A 137 -2.69 3.57 -0.16
CA LYS A 137 -3.96 3.68 0.56
C LYS A 137 -4.00 2.79 1.79
N ASN A 138 -3.51 1.57 1.69
CA ASN A 138 -3.48 0.66 2.83
C ASN A 138 -2.52 1.13 3.92
N ALA A 139 -1.34 1.62 3.54
CA ALA A 139 -0.38 2.19 4.48
C ALA A 139 -0.96 3.42 5.21
N LEU A 140 -1.55 4.36 4.49
CA LEU A 140 -2.20 5.55 5.07
C LEU A 140 -3.32 5.14 6.05
N ARG A 141 -4.21 4.23 5.66
CA ARG A 141 -5.29 3.76 6.53
C ARG A 141 -4.79 3.08 7.81
N ILE A 142 -3.62 2.46 7.78
CA ILE A 142 -2.99 1.89 8.99
C ILE A 142 -2.51 3.00 9.90
N LEU A 143 -1.86 4.02 9.34
CA LEU A 143 -1.37 5.19 10.08
C LEU A 143 -2.54 5.97 10.71
N ASP A 144 -3.60 6.26 9.95
CA ASP A 144 -4.79 6.96 10.44
C ASP A 144 -5.44 6.23 11.63
N LYS A 145 -5.49 4.89 11.57
CA LYS A 145 -6.01 4.07 12.68
C LYS A 145 -5.13 4.13 13.90
N LEU A 146 -3.81 4.10 13.72
CA LEU A 146 -2.86 4.21 14.82
C LEU A 146 -2.98 5.58 15.49
N GLU A 147 -3.03 6.65 14.69
CA GLU A 147 -3.22 8.02 15.16
C GLU A 147 -4.50 8.16 15.98
N SER A 148 -5.64 7.69 15.47
CA SER A 148 -6.91 7.73 16.20
C SER A 148 -6.88 7.00 17.55
N VAL A 149 -6.18 5.86 17.63
CA VAL A 149 -6.03 5.12 18.90
C VAL A 149 -5.13 5.89 19.87
N LEU A 150 -4.06 6.50 19.38
CA LEU A 150 -3.16 7.32 20.20
C LEU A 150 -3.85 8.59 20.72
N GLU A 151 -4.66 9.26 19.91
CA GLU A 151 -5.47 10.41 20.33
C GLU A 151 -6.41 10.05 21.48
N LYS A 152 -7.13 8.93 21.37
CA LYS A 152 -8.02 8.43 22.43
C LYS A 152 -7.27 8.13 23.72
N LEU A 153 -6.05 7.58 23.62
CA LEU A 153 -5.19 7.30 24.76
C LEU A 153 -4.70 8.59 25.44
N ILE A 154 -4.27 9.57 24.65
CA ILE A 154 -3.82 10.87 25.16
C ILE A 154 -4.96 11.55 25.91
N GLU A 155 -6.17 11.56 25.34
CA GLU A 155 -7.33 12.19 25.96
C GLU A 155 -7.75 11.48 27.26
N ALA A 156 -7.81 10.14 27.26
CA ALA A 156 -8.09 9.37 28.46
C ALA A 156 -7.06 9.63 29.57
N THR A 157 -5.79 9.77 29.20
CA THR A 157 -4.70 10.06 30.14
C THR A 157 -4.80 11.49 30.71
N ARG A 158 -5.17 12.47 29.87
CA ARG A 158 -5.37 13.87 30.28
C ARG A 158 -6.50 13.99 31.30
N ILE A 159 -7.65 13.40 31.01
CA ILE A 159 -8.82 13.38 31.91
C ILE A 159 -8.45 12.75 33.26
N CYS A 160 -7.82 11.57 33.25
CA CYS A 160 -7.34 10.92 34.48
C CYS A 160 -6.41 11.82 35.31
N ARG A 161 -5.50 12.54 34.67
CA ARG A 161 -4.56 13.44 35.37
C ARG A 161 -5.29 14.61 36.04
N GLU A 162 -6.21 15.25 35.35
CA GLU A 162 -6.98 16.39 35.87
C GLU A 162 -7.86 15.97 37.06
N GLU A 163 -8.52 14.81 36.97
CA GLU A 163 -9.33 14.26 38.06
C GLU A 163 -8.48 13.91 39.29
N VAL A 164 -7.37 13.19 39.13
CA VAL A 164 -6.46 12.87 40.25
C VAL A 164 -5.92 14.14 40.91
N GLN A 165 -5.58 15.17 40.13
CA GLN A 165 -5.15 16.46 40.68
C GLN A 165 -6.27 17.17 41.46
N SER A 166 -7.53 17.05 41.01
CA SER A 166 -8.68 17.62 41.70
C SER A 166 -9.00 16.89 43.01
N GLU A 167 -8.91 15.57 43.02
CA GLU A 167 -9.19 14.72 44.19
C GLU A 167 -8.07 14.86 45.24
N ALA A 168 -6.81 14.95 44.80
CA ALA A 168 -5.69 15.28 45.69
C ALA A 168 -5.87 16.65 46.37
N LYS A 169 -6.40 17.65 45.64
CA LYS A 169 -6.69 18.98 46.19
C LYS A 169 -7.86 18.95 47.18
N SER A 170 -8.93 18.20 46.91
CA SER A 170 -10.09 18.11 47.80
C SER A 170 -9.76 17.36 49.10
N LEU A 171 -9.00 16.26 49.03
CA LEU A 171 -8.52 15.54 50.20
C LEU A 171 -7.58 16.41 51.06
N SER A 172 -6.69 17.17 50.42
CA SER A 172 -5.82 18.13 51.12
C SER A 172 -6.60 19.26 51.80
N TYR A 173 -7.73 19.70 51.22
CA TYR A 173 -8.58 20.72 51.81
C TYR A 173 -9.33 20.17 53.03
N ASN A 174 -9.91 18.96 52.92
CA ASN A 174 -10.67 18.33 54.00
C ASN A 174 -9.79 17.98 55.21
N ALA A 175 -8.59 17.43 55.00
CA ALA A 175 -7.66 17.12 56.09
C ALA A 175 -7.24 18.39 56.86
N ARG A 176 -7.08 19.52 56.15
CA ARG A 176 -6.70 20.80 56.77
C ARG A 176 -7.85 21.46 57.54
N SER A 177 -9.10 21.19 57.17
CA SER A 177 -10.27 21.64 57.93
C SER A 177 -10.54 20.80 59.18
N GLU A 178 -10.25 19.50 59.15
CA GLU A 178 -10.39 18.60 60.30
C GLU A 178 -9.37 18.95 61.40
N ASP A 179 -8.10 19.14 61.04
CA ASP A 179 -7.04 19.55 61.99
C ASP A 179 -7.32 20.90 62.68
N MET A 180 -7.96 21.84 61.99
CA MET A 180 -8.34 23.15 62.56
C MET A 180 -9.51 23.02 63.54
N SER A 181 -10.44 22.09 63.30
CA SER A 181 -11.59 21.86 64.17
C SER A 181 -11.23 21.10 65.46
N GLU A 182 -10.19 20.28 65.43
CA GLU A 182 -9.68 19.57 66.62
C GLU A 182 -8.83 20.45 67.54
N GLN A 183 -8.26 21.56 67.05
CA GLN A 183 -7.49 22.51 67.86
C GLN A 183 -8.33 23.56 68.59
N GLU A 184 -9.61 23.73 68.23
CA GLU A 184 -10.52 24.71 68.83
C GLU A 184 -11.55 24.12 69.82
N GLY A 185 -11.51 22.80 70.09
CA GLY A 185 -12.37 22.10 71.06
C GLY A 185 -11.63 21.71 72.34
#